data_AF-A0A193BR57-F1
#
_entry.id   AF-A0A193BR57-F1
#
_cell.length_a   1.000
_cell.length_b   1.000
_cell.length_c   1.000
_cell.angle_alpha   90.00
_cell.angle_beta   90.00
_cell.angle_gamma   90.00
#
_symmetry.space_group_name_H-M   'P 1'
#
loop_
_entity.id
_entity.type
_entity.pdbx_description
1 polymer ?
#
loop_
_entity_poly.entity_id
_entity_poly.type
_entity_poly.pdbx_seq_one_letter_code
_entity_poly.pdbx_strand_id
1 'polypeptide(L)'
;MRPRFTVLAALATGIGLGLAGCGQQSAVTSQARQEGLATVSASQADPTSAWAEGYCGAAGSLVRALSTLPSVDPSTPQQASRTSSELMGSVVEGLNRTSAALRSLGPSPVAGGDASRTAAVAQLDGIRARADDVRHRLDSSTDAEATKTALRDARSSLDELDRLDLLRGLNDVPQLASASSRIPVCQELVKQPR
;
A
#
# COMPACT_ATOMS: atom_id res chain seq x y z
N MET A 1 18.79 -17.74 -24.12
CA MET A 1 19.24 -17.05 -25.35
C MET A 1 18.62 -15.66 -25.36
N ARG A 2 19.43 -14.60 -25.37
CA ARG A 2 19.00 -13.20 -25.43
C ARG A 2 19.45 -12.63 -26.78
N PRO A 3 18.57 -12.05 -27.62
CA PRO A 3 19.02 -11.25 -28.73
C PRO A 3 19.24 -9.80 -28.26
N ARG A 4 20.49 -9.36 -28.43
CA ARG A 4 20.91 -7.96 -28.36
C ARG A 4 20.79 -7.42 -29.79
N PHE A 5 20.03 -6.34 -29.99
CA PHE A 5 20.05 -5.58 -31.25
C PHE A 5 20.41 -4.12 -30.96
N THR A 6 21.69 -3.84 -31.15
CA THR A 6 22.23 -2.53 -31.51
C THR A 6 21.91 -2.29 -33.00
N VAL A 7 21.68 -1.03 -33.41
CA VAL A 7 22.21 -0.40 -34.65
C VAL A 7 21.58 1.00 -34.86
N LEU A 8 22.46 1.99 -34.67
CA LEU A 8 22.74 3.21 -35.45
C LEU A 8 21.66 4.24 -35.85
N ALA A 9 22.04 5.47 -35.48
CA ALA A 9 21.60 6.78 -35.90
C ALA A 9 21.57 7.01 -37.44
N ALA A 10 20.62 7.83 -37.87
CA ALA A 10 20.69 8.57 -39.13
C ALA A 10 20.30 10.04 -38.87
N LEU A 11 21.29 10.92 -38.99
CA LEU A 11 21.16 12.37 -39.03
C LEU A 11 20.68 12.77 -40.44
N ALA A 12 19.62 13.58 -40.53
CA ALA A 12 19.22 14.23 -41.78
C ALA A 12 19.04 15.73 -41.52
N THR A 13 20.05 16.49 -41.94
CA THR A 13 20.12 17.94 -41.98
C THR A 13 19.28 18.46 -43.16
N GLY A 14 18.32 19.34 -42.90
CA GLY A 14 17.53 20.01 -43.95
C GLY A 14 17.51 21.52 -43.71
N ILE A 15 18.32 22.25 -44.49
CA ILE A 15 18.38 23.72 -44.52
C ILE A 15 17.44 24.19 -45.64
N GLY A 16 16.45 25.02 -45.30
CA GLY A 16 15.61 25.72 -46.25
C GLY A 16 15.45 27.19 -45.85
N LEU A 17 16.20 28.07 -46.52
CA LEU A 17 16.07 29.53 -46.46
C LEU A 17 15.09 29.98 -47.54
N GLY A 18 13.99 30.63 -47.15
CA GLY A 18 13.10 31.37 -48.03
C GLY A 18 12.77 32.72 -47.41
N LEU A 19 13.17 33.81 -48.06
CA LEU A 19 12.89 35.20 -47.68
C LEU A 19 11.86 35.81 -48.64
N ALA A 20 11.08 36.74 -48.09
CA ALA A 20 10.22 37.75 -48.73
C ALA A 20 8.77 37.36 -49.11
N GLY A 21 7.85 37.71 -48.19
CA GLY A 21 6.42 37.87 -48.44
C GLY A 21 5.78 38.62 -47.27
N CYS A 22 5.67 39.95 -47.39
CA CYS A 22 5.05 40.82 -46.40
C CYS A 22 3.53 40.57 -46.33
N GLY A 23 3.05 40.09 -45.19
CA GLY A 23 1.63 40.02 -44.85
C GLY A 23 1.49 40.01 -43.33
N GLN A 24 0.97 41.10 -42.77
CA GLN A 24 0.76 41.29 -41.34
C GLN A 24 -0.20 40.23 -40.78
N GLN A 25 0.26 39.39 -39.85
CA GLN A 25 -0.62 38.64 -38.97
C GLN A 25 -0.04 38.65 -37.55
N SER A 26 -0.89 39.09 -36.62
CA SER A 26 -0.62 39.47 -35.24
C SER A 26 0.23 38.49 -34.43
N ALA A 27 1.08 39.08 -33.59
CA ALA A 27 1.80 38.39 -32.53
C ALA A 27 0.84 37.62 -31.60
N VAL A 28 0.94 36.29 -31.61
CA VAL A 28 0.57 35.45 -30.46
C VAL A 28 1.68 34.41 -30.30
N THR A 29 2.55 34.71 -29.35
CA THR A 29 3.41 33.83 -28.56
C THR A 29 3.19 32.33 -28.80
N SER A 30 3.92 31.75 -29.75
CA SER A 30 4.01 30.30 -29.96
C SER A 30 4.99 29.66 -28.98
N GLN A 31 4.80 29.93 -27.68
CA GLN A 31 5.62 29.39 -26.60
C GLN A 31 4.80 28.50 -25.63
N ALA A 32 3.52 28.27 -25.92
CA ALA A 32 2.61 27.46 -25.09
C ALA A 32 2.36 26.02 -25.60
N ARG A 33 3.22 25.48 -26.48
CA ARG A 33 3.01 24.12 -27.05
C ARG A 33 4.01 23.05 -26.63
N GLN A 34 4.97 23.35 -25.75
CA GLN A 34 5.92 22.33 -25.26
C GLN A 34 5.95 22.13 -23.74
N GLU A 35 5.01 22.73 -22.99
CA GLU A 35 4.80 22.45 -21.56
C GLU A 35 3.53 21.65 -21.28
N GLY A 36 2.98 20.96 -22.28
CA GLY A 36 1.73 20.19 -22.16
C GLY A 36 1.90 18.70 -21.87
N LEU A 37 3.13 18.19 -21.71
CA LEU A 37 3.40 16.75 -21.59
C LEU A 37 4.12 16.35 -20.30
N ALA A 38 4.36 17.28 -19.37
CA ALA A 38 5.08 17.02 -18.12
C ALA A 38 4.29 17.36 -16.85
N THR A 39 2.97 17.53 -16.96
CA THR A 39 2.08 17.77 -15.81
C THR A 39 0.70 17.18 -16.10
N VAL A 40 0.64 15.85 -16.30
CA VAL A 40 -0.43 15.09 -15.67
C VAL A 40 -0.07 15.04 -14.18
N SER A 41 -0.19 16.22 -13.56
CA SER A 41 -0.03 16.43 -12.14
C SER A 41 -1.07 15.57 -11.43
N ALA A 42 -0.76 15.15 -10.21
CA ALA A 42 -1.63 14.44 -9.27
C ALA A 42 -2.99 15.14 -8.97
N SER A 43 -3.35 16.18 -9.71
CA SER A 43 -4.53 17.05 -9.58
C SER A 43 -5.70 16.68 -10.50
N GLN A 44 -5.73 15.49 -11.10
CA GLN A 44 -6.87 15.03 -11.91
C GLN A 44 -7.44 13.65 -11.50
N ALA A 45 -6.97 13.06 -10.40
CA ALA A 45 -7.67 11.93 -9.81
C ALA A 45 -9.02 12.42 -9.26
N ASP A 46 -10.12 11.79 -9.69
CA ASP A 46 -11.41 12.08 -9.08
C ASP A 46 -11.34 11.79 -7.56
N PRO A 47 -12.10 12.50 -6.72
CA PRO A 47 -12.01 12.34 -5.27
C PRO A 47 -12.19 10.91 -4.78
N THR A 48 -13.00 10.10 -5.47
CA THR A 48 -13.24 8.69 -5.12
C THR A 48 -11.99 7.86 -5.38
N SER A 49 -11.34 8.06 -6.53
CA SER A 49 -10.08 7.39 -6.84
C SER A 49 -8.96 7.79 -5.89
N ALA A 50 -8.84 9.08 -5.55
CA ALA A 50 -7.83 9.55 -4.60
C ALA A 50 -8.04 8.95 -3.19
N TRP A 51 -9.29 8.88 -2.73
CA TRP A 51 -9.61 8.26 -1.44
C TRP A 51 -9.33 6.75 -1.45
N ALA A 52 -9.74 6.05 -2.51
CA ALA A 52 -9.47 4.61 -2.67
C ALA A 52 -7.98 4.31 -2.78
N GLU A 53 -7.20 5.18 -3.45
CA GLU A 53 -5.74 5.06 -3.53
C GLU A 53 -5.10 5.18 -2.14
N GLY A 54 -5.52 6.15 -1.33
CA GLY A 54 -5.06 6.28 0.05
C GLY A 54 -5.39 5.04 0.90
N TYR A 55 -6.59 4.48 0.75
CA TYR A 55 -6.99 3.24 1.42
C TYR A 55 -6.09 2.06 1.01
N CYS A 56 -5.90 1.84 -0.29
CA CYS A 56 -5.02 0.78 -0.79
C CYS A 56 -3.57 1.02 -0.42
N GLY A 57 -3.12 2.27 -0.34
CA GLY A 57 -1.80 2.65 0.14
C GLY A 57 -1.56 2.21 1.60
N ALA A 58 -2.55 2.44 2.47
CA ALA A 58 -2.52 1.97 3.84
C ALA A 58 -2.47 0.44 3.92
N ALA A 59 -3.36 -0.25 3.21
CA ALA A 59 -3.39 -1.71 3.16
C ALA A 59 -2.07 -2.30 2.61
N GLY A 60 -1.52 -1.72 1.54
CA GLY A 60 -0.24 -2.11 0.96
C GLY A 60 0.94 -1.87 1.89
N SER A 61 0.87 -0.87 2.76
CA SER A 61 1.88 -0.67 3.80
C SER A 61 1.86 -1.78 4.85
N LEU A 62 0.68 -2.29 5.21
CA LEU A 62 0.59 -3.44 6.10
C LEU A 62 1.22 -4.68 5.46
N VAL A 63 0.84 -4.99 4.23
CA VAL A 63 1.37 -6.16 3.49
C VAL A 63 2.90 -6.10 3.41
N ARG A 64 3.47 -4.93 3.09
CA ARG A 64 4.94 -4.76 3.12
C ARG A 64 5.53 -4.98 4.51
N ALA A 65 4.93 -4.42 5.55
CA ALA A 65 5.41 -4.62 6.92
C ALA A 65 5.37 -6.10 7.34
N LEU A 66 4.31 -6.83 6.96
CA LEU A 66 4.17 -8.26 7.23
C LEU A 66 5.18 -9.10 6.43
N SER A 67 5.53 -8.68 5.20
CA SER A 67 6.54 -9.36 4.38
C SER A 67 7.98 -9.23 4.91
N THR A 68 8.21 -8.27 5.81
CA THR A 68 9.53 -7.99 6.41
C THR A 68 9.58 -8.37 7.89
N LEU A 69 8.68 -9.24 8.35
CA LEU A 69 8.68 -9.69 9.74
C LEU A 69 9.98 -10.44 10.08
N PRO A 70 10.51 -10.27 11.31
CA PRO A 70 11.68 -11.01 11.74
C PRO A 70 11.37 -12.50 11.87
N SER A 71 12.37 -13.36 11.65
CA SER A 71 12.21 -14.81 11.83
C SER A 71 12.29 -15.22 13.31
N VAL A 72 11.50 -16.22 13.70
CA VAL A 72 11.63 -16.86 15.02
C VAL A 72 12.87 -17.77 15.04
N ASP A 73 13.67 -17.68 16.10
CA ASP A 73 14.82 -18.55 16.38
C ASP A 73 14.39 -19.72 17.29
N PRO A 74 14.27 -20.96 16.77
CA PRO A 74 13.82 -22.10 17.55
C PRO A 74 14.95 -22.82 18.29
N SER A 75 16.18 -22.28 18.33
CA SER A 75 17.36 -22.96 18.91
C SER A 75 17.18 -23.32 20.39
N THR A 76 16.44 -22.50 21.14
CA THR A 76 16.05 -22.76 22.54
C THR A 76 14.65 -22.21 22.82
N PRO A 77 13.93 -22.72 23.84
CA PRO A 77 12.64 -22.15 24.22
C PRO A 77 12.70 -20.65 24.56
N GLN A 78 13.80 -20.20 25.20
CA GLN A 78 14.01 -18.81 25.56
C GLN A 78 14.19 -17.94 24.30
N GLN A 79 15.00 -18.38 23.34
CA GLN A 79 15.19 -17.68 22.07
C GLN A 79 13.90 -17.65 21.24
N ALA A 80 13.14 -18.75 21.22
CA ALA A 80 11.87 -18.82 20.53
C ALA A 80 10.86 -17.84 21.13
N SER A 81 10.77 -17.76 22.47
CA SER A 81 9.89 -16.78 23.14
C SER A 81 10.27 -15.35 22.80
N ARG A 82 11.56 -15.02 22.97
CA ARG A 82 12.09 -13.67 22.71
C ARG A 82 11.86 -13.23 21.27
N THR A 83 12.26 -14.04 20.30
CA THR A 83 12.12 -13.67 18.88
C THR A 83 10.65 -13.67 18.42
N SER A 84 9.78 -14.49 19.03
CA SER A 84 8.33 -14.40 18.82
C SER A 84 7.74 -13.12 19.39
N SER A 85 8.24 -12.64 20.54
CA SER A 85 7.84 -11.35 21.09
C SER A 85 8.27 -10.18 20.18
N GLU A 86 9.51 -10.20 19.70
CA GLU A 86 10.03 -9.21 18.74
C GLU A 86 9.20 -9.18 17.44
N LEU A 87 8.83 -10.37 16.93
CA LEU A 87 7.92 -10.54 15.81
C LEU A 87 6.52 -9.95 16.09
N MET A 88 5.90 -10.28 17.23
CA MET A 88 4.60 -9.71 17.61
C MET A 88 4.66 -8.19 17.79
N GLY A 89 5.78 -7.65 18.29
CA GLY A 89 6.02 -6.20 18.33
C GLY A 89 5.99 -5.56 16.93
N SER A 90 6.64 -6.19 15.96
CA SER A 90 6.65 -5.73 14.56
C SER A 90 5.25 -5.77 13.94
N VAL A 91 4.47 -6.81 14.25
CA VAL A 91 3.05 -6.93 13.85
C VAL A 91 2.22 -5.78 14.44
N VAL A 92 2.33 -5.55 15.75
CA VAL A 92 1.60 -4.47 16.45
C VAL A 92 1.92 -3.10 15.84
N GLU A 93 3.18 -2.84 15.52
CA GLU A 93 3.59 -1.59 14.87
C GLU A 93 3.01 -1.44 13.45
N GLY A 94 3.06 -2.50 12.64
CA GLY A 94 2.46 -2.51 11.30
C GLY A 94 0.96 -2.23 11.33
N LEU A 95 0.24 -2.86 12.26
CA LEU A 95 -1.19 -2.65 12.48
C LEU A 95 -1.50 -1.23 12.93
N ASN A 96 -0.74 -0.70 13.90
CA ASN A 96 -0.89 0.68 14.37
C ASN A 96 -0.72 1.71 13.24
N ARG A 97 0.35 1.58 12.45
CA ARG A 97 0.61 2.48 11.31
C ARG A 97 -0.51 2.42 10.28
N THR A 98 -1.03 1.22 10.01
CA THR A 98 -2.12 1.02 9.05
C THR A 98 -3.43 1.62 9.55
N SER A 99 -3.83 1.34 10.79
CA SER A 99 -5.01 1.97 11.41
C SER A 99 -4.89 3.49 11.42
N ALA A 100 -3.70 4.03 11.73
CA ALA A 100 -3.47 5.47 11.70
C ALA A 100 -3.61 6.06 10.28
N ALA A 101 -3.01 5.42 9.28
CA ALA A 101 -3.10 5.84 7.88
C ALA A 101 -4.54 5.79 7.35
N LEU A 102 -5.32 4.77 7.73
CA LEU A 102 -6.74 4.71 7.41
C LEU A 102 -7.50 5.86 8.08
N ARG A 103 -7.28 6.12 9.37
CA ARG A 103 -7.95 7.22 10.10
C ARG A 103 -7.57 8.60 9.56
N SER A 104 -6.38 8.77 8.98
CA SER A 104 -5.96 10.03 8.37
C SER A 104 -6.57 10.27 7.00
N LEU A 105 -7.26 9.28 6.40
CA LEU A 105 -8.10 9.53 5.23
C LEU A 105 -9.21 10.49 5.64
N GLY A 106 -9.37 11.56 4.88
CA GLY A 106 -10.52 12.45 5.02
C GLY A 106 -11.86 11.72 4.84
N PRO A 107 -12.99 12.43 4.97
CA PRO A 107 -14.31 11.87 4.74
C PRO A 107 -14.40 11.17 3.38
N SER A 108 -15.09 10.04 3.32
CA SER A 108 -15.33 9.36 2.06
C SER A 108 -16.19 10.22 1.14
N PRO A 109 -15.84 10.38 -0.15
CA PRO A 109 -16.67 11.10 -1.12
C PRO A 109 -17.91 10.30 -1.57
N VAL A 110 -18.00 9.03 -1.17
CA VAL A 110 -19.12 8.14 -1.51
C VAL A 110 -19.75 7.51 -0.27
N ALA A 111 -21.06 7.27 -0.35
CA ALA A 111 -21.82 6.62 0.72
C ALA A 111 -21.25 5.23 1.02
N GLY A 112 -21.20 4.87 2.30
CA GLY A 112 -20.67 3.60 2.77
C GLY A 112 -19.14 3.57 2.96
N GLY A 113 -18.37 4.41 2.28
CA GLY A 113 -16.89 4.36 2.39
C GLY A 113 -16.35 4.66 3.79
N ASP A 114 -16.95 5.60 4.52
CA ASP A 114 -16.56 5.87 5.92
C ASP A 114 -16.88 4.68 6.85
N ALA A 115 -18.00 3.98 6.61
CA ALA A 115 -18.37 2.79 7.36
C ALA A 115 -17.38 1.65 7.08
N SER A 116 -17.01 1.44 5.82
CA SER A 116 -15.98 0.48 5.40
C SER A 116 -14.62 0.76 6.03
N ARG A 117 -14.16 2.02 6.04
CA ARG A 117 -12.94 2.43 6.75
C ARG A 117 -13.04 2.10 8.24
N THR A 118 -14.15 2.47 8.87
CA THR A 118 -14.34 2.29 10.31
C THR A 118 -14.31 0.82 10.71
N ALA A 119 -14.98 -0.04 9.92
CA ALA A 119 -14.96 -1.49 10.12
C ALA A 119 -13.54 -2.06 9.98
N ALA A 120 -12.78 -1.65 8.96
CA ALA A 120 -11.40 -2.10 8.77
C ALA A 120 -10.49 -1.67 9.93
N VAL A 121 -10.60 -0.42 10.38
CA VAL A 121 -9.85 0.08 11.55
C VAL A 121 -10.19 -0.73 12.81
N ALA A 122 -11.47 -1.00 13.06
CA ALA A 122 -11.89 -1.80 14.21
C ALA A 122 -11.34 -3.23 14.17
N GLN A 123 -11.32 -3.87 12.99
CA GLN A 123 -10.71 -5.19 12.82
C GLN A 123 -9.21 -5.16 13.11
N LEU A 124 -8.49 -4.20 12.53
CA LEU A 124 -7.04 -4.03 12.74
C LEU A 124 -6.72 -3.78 14.23
N ASP A 125 -7.48 -2.93 14.90
CA ASP A 125 -7.29 -2.63 16.32
C ASP A 125 -7.55 -3.86 17.21
N GLY A 126 -8.54 -4.69 16.85
CA GLY A 126 -8.83 -5.93 17.55
C GLY A 126 -7.70 -6.95 17.44
N ILE A 127 -7.16 -7.13 16.22
CA ILE A 127 -6.01 -8.03 16.00
C ILE A 127 -4.77 -7.50 16.73
N ARG A 128 -4.55 -6.18 16.66
CA ARG A 128 -3.44 -5.52 17.35
C ARG A 128 -3.48 -5.78 18.86
N ALA A 129 -4.64 -5.63 19.48
CA ALA A 129 -4.78 -5.86 20.93
C ALA A 129 -4.43 -7.30 21.31
N ARG A 130 -4.82 -8.30 20.52
CA ARG A 130 -4.46 -9.71 20.74
C ARG A 130 -2.96 -9.95 20.56
N ALA A 131 -2.37 -9.43 19.49
CA ALA A 131 -0.93 -9.56 19.26
C ALA A 131 -0.10 -8.92 20.39
N ASP A 132 -0.55 -7.78 20.91
CA ASP A 132 0.10 -7.09 22.02
C ASP A 132 -0.03 -7.87 23.35
N ASP A 133 -1.20 -8.45 23.64
CA ASP A 133 -1.38 -9.36 24.79
C ASP A 133 -0.44 -10.56 24.72
N VAL A 134 -0.37 -11.22 23.56
CA VAL A 134 0.52 -12.36 23.35
C VAL A 134 1.98 -11.96 23.55
N ARG A 135 2.39 -10.82 22.99
CA ARG A 135 3.73 -10.26 23.20
C ARG A 135 4.04 -10.08 24.69
N HIS A 136 3.13 -9.45 25.43
CA HIS A 136 3.33 -9.22 26.88
C HIS A 136 3.45 -10.53 27.65
N ARG A 137 2.68 -11.57 27.26
CA ARG A 137 2.79 -12.91 27.86
C ARG A 137 4.12 -13.59 27.54
N LEU A 138 4.63 -13.45 26.31
CA LEU A 138 5.95 -13.96 25.93
C LEU A 138 7.08 -13.25 26.68
N ASP A 139 6.96 -11.94 26.91
CA ASP A 139 7.94 -11.12 27.62
C ASP A 139 7.98 -11.40 29.13
N SER A 140 6.83 -11.71 29.73
CA SER A 140 6.69 -11.83 31.19
C SER A 140 6.70 -13.26 31.73
N SER A 141 6.46 -14.26 30.88
CA SER A 141 6.33 -15.65 31.35
C SER A 141 7.68 -16.28 31.66
N THR A 142 7.77 -16.88 32.86
CA THR A 142 8.86 -17.78 33.26
C THR A 142 8.44 -19.25 33.30
N ASP A 143 7.15 -19.52 33.02
CA ASP A 143 6.57 -20.85 33.02
C ASP A 143 6.58 -21.46 31.61
N ALA A 144 7.01 -22.72 31.52
CA ALA A 144 7.21 -23.39 30.24
C ALA A 144 5.88 -23.65 29.51
N GLU A 145 4.80 -23.98 30.22
CA GLU A 145 3.50 -24.27 29.59
C GLU A 145 2.77 -23.00 29.17
N ALA A 146 2.88 -21.93 29.96
CA ALA A 146 2.40 -20.59 29.60
C ALA A 146 3.15 -20.06 28.38
N THR A 147 4.47 -20.23 28.31
CA THR A 147 5.29 -19.85 27.14
C THR A 147 4.85 -20.62 25.89
N LYS A 148 4.70 -21.95 25.97
CA LYS A 148 4.20 -22.76 24.86
C LYS A 148 2.82 -22.31 24.37
N THR A 149 1.95 -21.93 25.31
CA THR A 149 0.61 -21.42 24.98
C THR A 149 0.68 -20.09 24.26
N ALA A 150 1.48 -19.15 24.77
CA ALA A 150 1.68 -17.85 24.13
C ALA A 150 2.29 -17.98 22.71
N LEU A 151 3.22 -18.92 22.50
CA LEU A 151 3.77 -19.21 21.17
C LEU A 151 2.70 -19.71 20.18
N ARG A 152 1.75 -20.56 20.63
CA ARG A 152 0.61 -20.98 19.80
C ARG A 152 -0.32 -19.82 19.49
N ASP A 153 -0.60 -18.97 20.47
CA ASP A 153 -1.44 -17.79 20.29
C ASP A 153 -0.80 -16.76 19.35
N ALA A 154 0.54 -16.63 19.37
CA ALA A 154 1.29 -15.81 18.42
C ALA A 154 1.08 -16.31 16.99
N ARG A 155 1.19 -17.62 16.77
CA ARG A 155 0.89 -18.23 15.48
C ARG A 155 -0.56 -17.97 15.05
N SER A 156 -1.52 -18.16 15.95
CA SER A 156 -2.93 -17.90 15.68
C SER A 156 -3.18 -16.44 15.25
N SER A 157 -2.48 -15.49 15.86
CA SER A 157 -2.56 -14.06 15.50
C SER A 157 -2.02 -13.79 14.10
N LEU A 158 -0.94 -14.47 13.70
CA LEU A 158 -0.43 -14.40 12.32
C LEU A 158 -1.41 -15.03 11.32
N ASP A 159 -1.98 -16.19 11.66
CA ASP A 159 -2.97 -16.87 10.81
C ASP A 159 -4.26 -16.03 10.65
N GLU A 160 -4.61 -15.22 11.65
CA GLU A 160 -5.71 -14.27 11.54
C GLU A 160 -5.39 -13.12 10.57
N LEU A 161 -4.17 -12.60 10.60
CA LEU A 161 -3.71 -11.56 9.67
C LEU A 161 -3.65 -12.05 8.23
N ASP A 162 -3.22 -13.29 8.03
CA ASP A 162 -3.17 -13.93 6.71
C ASP A 162 -4.56 -14.02 6.05
N ARG A 163 -5.59 -14.27 6.86
CA ARG A 163 -6.99 -14.34 6.41
C ARG A 163 -7.66 -12.97 6.25
N LEU A 164 -6.99 -11.90 6.69
CA LEU A 164 -7.57 -10.56 6.69
C LEU A 164 -7.77 -10.05 5.27
N ASP A 165 -9.04 -9.82 4.90
CA ASP A 165 -9.40 -9.22 3.64
C ASP A 165 -9.60 -7.71 3.79
N LEU A 166 -8.50 -6.96 3.86
CA LEU A 166 -8.57 -5.50 4.01
C LEU A 166 -9.27 -4.80 2.85
N LEU A 167 -9.31 -5.38 1.66
CA LEU A 167 -9.98 -4.76 0.51
C LEU A 167 -11.48 -5.01 0.48
N ARG A 168 -12.02 -5.89 1.33
CA ARG A 168 -13.46 -6.19 1.39
C ARG A 168 -14.31 -4.92 1.51
N GLY A 169 -13.94 -4.01 2.40
CA GLY A 169 -14.68 -2.76 2.61
C GLY A 169 -14.73 -1.85 1.38
N LEU A 170 -13.71 -1.90 0.51
CA LEU A 170 -13.75 -1.21 -0.79
C LEU A 170 -14.64 -1.95 -1.79
N ASN A 171 -14.57 -3.28 -1.81
CA ASN A 171 -15.29 -4.12 -2.75
C ASN A 171 -16.80 -4.15 -2.48
N ASP A 172 -17.22 -3.99 -1.22
CA ASP A 172 -18.63 -3.94 -0.82
C ASP A 172 -19.32 -2.61 -1.22
N VAL A 173 -18.55 -1.59 -1.61
CA VAL A 173 -19.07 -0.29 -2.08
C VAL A 173 -18.82 -0.17 -3.59
N PRO A 174 -19.85 -0.26 -4.46
CA PRO A 174 -19.67 -0.38 -5.91
C PRO A 174 -18.81 0.71 -6.54
N GLN A 175 -18.96 1.97 -6.08
CA GLN A 175 -18.18 3.11 -6.57
C GLN A 175 -16.70 2.98 -6.19
N LEU A 176 -16.41 2.51 -4.97
CA LEU A 176 -15.03 2.27 -4.52
C LEU A 176 -14.41 1.05 -5.19
N ALA A 177 -15.17 -0.02 -5.41
CA ALA A 177 -14.73 -1.20 -6.14
C ALA A 177 -14.33 -0.84 -7.59
N SER A 178 -15.16 -0.03 -8.27
CA SER A 178 -14.85 0.45 -9.62
C SER A 178 -13.60 1.36 -9.64
N ALA A 179 -13.48 2.27 -8.66
CA ALA A 179 -12.30 3.11 -8.52
C ALA A 179 -11.03 2.28 -8.25
N SER A 180 -11.06 1.39 -7.26
CA SER A 180 -9.92 0.56 -6.85
C SER A 180 -9.44 -0.37 -7.96
N SER A 181 -10.34 -0.89 -8.80
CA SER A 181 -9.98 -1.76 -9.93
C SER A 181 -9.04 -1.10 -10.95
N ARG A 182 -8.98 0.23 -10.99
CA ARG A 182 -8.16 1.02 -11.92
C ARG A 182 -6.88 1.55 -11.29
N ILE A 183 -6.70 1.36 -9.98
CA ILE A 183 -5.58 1.91 -9.22
C ILE A 183 -4.46 0.86 -9.10
N PRO A 184 -3.23 1.13 -9.60
CA PRO A 184 -2.16 0.13 -9.59
C PRO A 184 -1.85 -0.45 -8.21
N VAL A 185 -1.77 0.39 -7.16
CA VAL A 185 -1.49 -0.11 -5.80
C VAL A 185 -2.58 -1.05 -5.28
N CYS A 186 -3.85 -0.85 -5.65
CA CYS A 186 -4.93 -1.77 -5.31
C CYS A 186 -4.82 -3.08 -6.09
N GLN A 187 -4.49 -3.02 -7.39
CA GLN A 187 -4.34 -4.20 -8.23
C GLN A 187 -3.22 -5.12 -7.75
N GLU A 188 -2.09 -4.56 -7.31
CA GLU A 188 -0.99 -5.35 -6.77
C GLU A 188 -1.41 -6.14 -5.53
N LEU A 189 -2.24 -5.56 -4.65
CA LEU A 189 -2.76 -6.23 -3.45
C LEU A 189 -3.67 -7.42 -3.76
N VAL A 190 -4.39 -7.39 -4.88
CA VAL A 190 -5.26 -8.51 -5.31
C VAL A 190 -4.45 -9.66 -5.91
N LYS A 191 -3.29 -9.35 -6.53
CA LYS A 191 -2.43 -10.35 -7.16
C LYS A 191 -1.55 -11.11 -6.16
N GLN A 192 -1.30 -10.54 -4.99
CA GLN A 192 -0.47 -11.22 -3.98
C GLN A 192 -1.22 -12.44 -3.45
N PRO A 193 -0.64 -13.65 -3.53
CA PRO A 193 -1.22 -14.81 -2.89
C PRO A 193 -1.32 -14.54 -1.38
N ARG A 194 -2.50 -14.80 -0.82
CA ARG A 194 -2.68 -14.98 0.61
C ARG A 194 -2.22 -16.39 0.94
#